data_AF-D5P7A2-F1
#
_entry.id   AF-D5P7A2-F1
#
_cell.length_a   1.000
_cell.length_b   1.000
_cell.length_c   1.000
_cell.angle_alpha   90.00
_cell.angle_beta   90.00
_cell.angle_gamma   90.00
#
_symmetry.space_group_name_H-M   'P 1'
#
loop_
_entity.id
_entity.type
_entity.pdbx_description
1 polymer ?
#
loop_
_entity_poly.entity_id
_entity_poly.type
_entity_poly.pdbx_seq_one_letter_code
_entity_poly.pdbx_strand_id
1 'polypeptide(L)'
;MRARYAVCGLTAAAIAGACATATAAPWPQGTHTEKWIDLKPGECVADLPPPDLSRVTVTVVDCATAHLAEVYLRAPMAVDKAVAIVANRDCTDGFAPYTGRPVAGSPFSITYLIDSNQDRTGADPTPSTVICLLQAANGQPLTGSARR
;
A
#
# COMPACT_ATOMS: atom_id res chain seq x y z
N MET A 1 6.56 24.76 77.23
CA MET A 1 5.32 24.56 76.43
C MET A 1 5.72 24.06 75.06
N ARG A 2 5.14 22.94 74.62
CA ARG A 2 5.41 22.26 73.34
C ARG A 2 4.54 22.89 72.25
N ALA A 3 5.08 23.10 71.06
CA ALA A 3 4.28 23.08 69.82
C ALA A 3 5.19 22.69 68.64
N ARG A 4 4.94 21.49 68.13
CA ARG A 4 5.58 20.89 66.95
C ARG A 4 4.83 21.42 65.72
N TYR A 5 5.54 21.94 64.72
CA TYR A 5 4.97 22.25 63.41
C TYR A 5 5.40 21.19 62.39
N ALA A 6 4.40 20.70 61.66
CA ALA A 6 4.43 19.54 60.81
C ALA A 6 5.19 19.78 59.49
N VAL A 7 5.95 18.76 59.08
CA VAL A 7 6.57 18.64 57.77
C VAL A 7 5.50 18.18 56.78
N CYS A 8 5.24 18.98 55.73
CA CYS A 8 4.41 18.57 54.60
C CYS A 8 5.35 18.19 53.45
N GLY A 9 5.48 16.89 53.18
CA GLY A 9 6.24 16.35 52.06
C GLY A 9 5.44 16.47 50.77
N LEU A 10 6.03 17.10 49.75
CA LEU A 10 5.53 17.10 48.38
C LEU A 10 6.02 15.85 47.67
N THR A 11 5.14 14.87 47.44
CA THR A 11 5.37 13.75 46.55
C THR A 11 5.10 14.16 45.11
N ALA A 12 6.16 14.29 44.31
CA ALA A 12 6.04 14.49 42.86
C ALA A 12 5.71 13.14 42.19
N ALA A 13 4.47 12.96 41.76
CA ALA A 13 4.06 11.82 40.94
C ALA A 13 4.51 12.07 39.48
N ALA A 14 5.47 11.27 39.01
CA ALA A 14 5.85 11.27 37.60
C ALA A 14 4.76 10.57 36.77
N ILE A 15 4.06 11.33 35.93
CA ILE A 15 3.05 10.82 35.01
C ILE A 15 3.80 10.22 33.81
N ALA A 16 3.89 8.88 33.76
CA ALA A 16 4.39 8.17 32.59
C ALA A 16 3.40 8.34 31.44
N GLY A 17 3.77 9.14 30.44
CA GLY A 17 3.03 9.25 29.18
C GLY A 17 3.09 7.94 28.42
N ALA A 18 1.97 7.22 28.39
CA ALA A 18 1.81 6.05 27.54
C ALA A 18 1.86 6.51 26.06
N CYS A 19 2.97 6.23 25.40
CA CYS A 19 3.08 6.33 23.96
C CYS A 19 2.13 5.27 23.38
N ALA A 20 0.98 5.70 22.84
CA ALA A 20 0.09 4.81 22.10
C ALA A 20 0.82 4.38 20.82
N THR A 21 1.48 3.22 20.87
CA THR A 21 1.91 2.52 19.66
C THR A 21 0.66 2.17 18.88
N ALA A 22 0.43 2.86 17.76
CA ALA A 22 -0.58 2.47 16.80
C ALA A 22 -0.18 1.10 16.24
N THR A 23 -0.75 0.03 16.80
CA THR A 23 -0.66 -1.30 16.21
C THR A 23 -1.32 -1.22 14.84
N ALA A 24 -0.51 -1.21 13.78
CA ALA A 24 -1.02 -1.44 12.43
C ALA A 24 -1.83 -2.74 12.45
N ALA A 25 -3.04 -2.72 11.90
CA ALA A 25 -3.88 -3.92 11.82
C ALA A 25 -3.05 -5.05 11.18
N PRO A 26 -3.08 -6.28 11.74
CA PRO A 26 -2.40 -7.41 11.13
C PRO A 26 -2.90 -7.56 9.69
N TRP A 27 -1.99 -7.49 8.73
CA TRP A 27 -2.27 -7.84 7.35
C TRP A 27 -2.80 -9.28 7.30
N PRO A 28 -3.77 -9.61 6.44
CA PRO A 28 -4.32 -10.97 6.35
C PRO A 28 -3.17 -11.98 6.29
N GLN A 29 -3.06 -12.77 7.35
CA GLN A 29 -1.95 -13.68 7.57
C GLN A 29 -2.23 -14.95 6.76
N GLY A 30 -1.72 -15.02 5.53
CA GLY A 30 -1.70 -16.26 4.76
C GLY A 30 -1.97 -16.10 3.26
N THR A 31 -1.56 -17.14 2.54
CA THR A 31 -1.78 -17.26 1.10
C THR A 31 -3.26 -17.43 0.79
N HIS A 32 -3.81 -16.60 -0.09
CA HIS A 32 -5.18 -16.74 -0.58
C HIS A 32 -5.33 -16.27 -2.02
N THR A 33 -6.42 -16.70 -2.65
CA THR A 33 -6.80 -16.25 -3.98
C THR A 33 -7.67 -15.01 -3.87
N GLU A 34 -7.33 -13.95 -4.61
CA GLU A 34 -8.05 -12.68 -4.63
C GLU A 34 -8.35 -12.27 -6.07
N LYS A 35 -9.44 -11.53 -6.30
CA LYS A 35 -9.66 -10.90 -7.60
C LYS A 35 -8.69 -9.74 -7.75
N TRP A 36 -8.02 -9.64 -8.89
CA TRP A 36 -7.00 -8.59 -9.05
C TRP A 36 -7.58 -7.16 -8.93
N ILE A 37 -8.86 -6.97 -9.27
CA ILE A 37 -9.59 -5.69 -9.09
C ILE A 37 -9.80 -5.31 -7.62
N ASP A 38 -9.78 -6.29 -6.73
CA ASP A 38 -10.09 -6.12 -5.31
C ASP A 38 -8.83 -5.90 -4.46
N LEU A 39 -7.64 -6.16 -5.03
CA LEU A 39 -6.33 -5.94 -4.42
C LEU A 39 -6.22 -4.59 -3.71
N LYS A 40 -5.54 -4.54 -2.56
CA LYS A 40 -5.39 -3.36 -1.70
C LYS A 40 -3.93 -2.90 -1.55
N PRO A 41 -3.64 -1.60 -1.37
CA PRO A 41 -2.28 -1.10 -1.18
C PRO A 41 -1.57 -1.69 0.04
N GLY A 42 -0.55 -2.51 -0.16
CA GLY A 42 0.21 -3.28 0.82
C GLY A 42 0.06 -4.78 0.70
N GLU A 43 -0.81 -5.27 -0.18
CA GLU A 43 -0.87 -6.69 -0.51
C GLU A 43 0.28 -7.07 -1.45
N CYS A 44 0.89 -8.22 -1.15
CA CYS A 44 1.93 -8.82 -1.96
C CYS A 44 1.36 -10.00 -2.74
N VAL A 45 1.68 -10.09 -4.02
CA VAL A 45 1.15 -11.12 -4.92
C VAL A 45 2.26 -11.99 -5.49
N ALA A 46 2.03 -13.30 -5.54
CA ALA A 46 2.96 -14.25 -6.13
C ALA A 46 2.86 -14.30 -7.67
N ASP A 47 1.73 -13.86 -8.23
CA ASP A 47 1.48 -13.86 -9.67
C ASP A 47 0.64 -12.64 -10.10
N LEU A 48 0.69 -12.33 -11.40
CA LEU A 48 -0.15 -11.32 -12.06
C LEU A 48 -1.07 -12.00 -13.07
N PRO A 49 -2.24 -11.40 -13.39
CA PRO A 49 -3.07 -11.93 -14.45
C PRO A 49 -2.28 -11.96 -15.77
N PRO A 50 -2.51 -12.97 -16.63
CA PRO A 50 -1.87 -13.01 -17.94
C PRO A 50 -2.21 -11.76 -18.77
N PRO A 51 -1.37 -11.35 -19.74
CA PRO A 51 -1.62 -10.15 -20.53
C PRO A 51 -2.94 -10.16 -21.31
N ASP A 52 -3.46 -11.35 -21.64
CA ASP A 52 -4.76 -11.53 -22.31
C ASP A 52 -5.96 -11.48 -21.35
N LEU A 53 -5.70 -11.29 -20.04
CA LEU A 53 -6.68 -11.25 -18.95
C LEU A 53 -7.58 -12.49 -18.88
N SER A 54 -7.11 -13.64 -19.37
CA SER A 54 -7.83 -14.93 -19.31
C SER A 54 -8.07 -15.42 -17.88
N ARG A 55 -7.34 -14.88 -16.89
CA ARG A 55 -7.52 -15.15 -15.46
C ARG A 55 -7.79 -13.85 -14.71
N VAL A 56 -8.86 -13.84 -13.91
CA VAL A 56 -9.30 -12.66 -13.13
C VAL A 56 -8.89 -12.70 -11.66
N THR A 57 -8.16 -13.74 -11.25
CA THR A 57 -7.67 -13.91 -9.89
C THR A 57 -6.14 -14.03 -9.84
N VAL A 58 -5.58 -13.64 -8.71
CA VAL A 58 -4.15 -13.73 -8.36
C VAL A 58 -3.99 -14.36 -6.98
N THR A 59 -2.77 -14.77 -6.67
CA THR A 59 -2.42 -15.29 -5.35
C THR A 59 -1.80 -14.20 -4.50
N VAL A 60 -2.48 -13.78 -3.44
CA VAL A 60 -1.94 -12.90 -2.40
C VAL A 60 -1.15 -13.75 -1.40
N VAL A 61 0.01 -13.26 -0.97
CA VAL A 61 0.93 -13.91 -0.04
C VAL A 61 1.41 -12.93 1.03
N ASP A 62 2.00 -13.45 2.11
CA ASP A 62 2.70 -12.62 3.09
C ASP A 62 3.93 -11.94 2.43
N CYS A 63 4.05 -10.63 2.59
CA CYS A 63 5.15 -9.85 2.03
C CYS A 63 6.54 -10.25 2.55
N ALA A 64 6.64 -10.94 3.68
CA ALA A 64 7.88 -11.53 4.18
C ALA A 64 8.30 -12.80 3.41
N THR A 65 7.43 -13.33 2.55
CA THR A 65 7.73 -14.45 1.65
C THR A 65 8.12 -13.95 0.25
N ALA A 66 8.72 -14.82 -0.55
CA ALA A 66 9.05 -14.49 -1.94
C ALA A 66 7.78 -14.18 -2.75
N HIS A 67 7.70 -13.00 -3.36
CA HIS A 67 6.54 -12.55 -4.12
C HIS A 67 6.96 -11.76 -5.36
N LEU A 68 6.07 -11.72 -6.35
CA LEU A 68 6.34 -11.11 -7.64
C LEU A 68 6.16 -9.59 -7.60
N ALA A 69 5.11 -9.11 -6.92
CA ALA A 69 4.78 -7.70 -6.88
C ALA A 69 4.10 -7.29 -5.57
N GLU A 70 4.17 -6.01 -5.24
CA GLU A 70 3.44 -5.41 -4.12
C GLU A 70 2.59 -4.25 -4.62
N VAL A 71 1.33 -4.19 -4.20
CA VAL A 71 0.42 -3.11 -4.55
C VAL A 71 0.77 -1.89 -3.70
N TYR A 72 1.00 -0.74 -4.31
CA TYR A 72 1.35 0.48 -3.55
C TYR A 72 0.33 1.60 -3.68
N LEU A 73 -0.51 1.58 -4.71
CA LEU A 73 -1.54 2.59 -4.91
C LEU A 73 -2.76 1.97 -5.60
N ARG A 74 -3.94 2.43 -5.20
CA ARG A 74 -5.14 2.41 -6.02
C ARG A 74 -5.62 3.84 -6.19
N ALA A 75 -5.91 4.24 -7.42
CA ALA A 75 -6.42 5.58 -7.68
C ALA A 75 -7.59 5.53 -8.69
N PRO A 76 -8.66 6.30 -8.45
CA PRO A 76 -9.71 6.48 -9.44
C PRO A 76 -9.14 7.22 -10.65
N MET A 77 -9.57 6.83 -11.85
CA MET A 77 -9.07 7.41 -13.10
C MET A 77 -10.20 7.67 -14.10
N ALA A 78 -10.08 8.79 -14.82
CA ALA A 78 -10.99 9.14 -15.89
C ALA A 78 -10.84 8.17 -17.08
N VAL A 79 -11.95 7.92 -17.78
CA VAL A 79 -11.92 7.21 -19.06
C VAL A 79 -11.44 8.17 -20.13
N ASP A 80 -10.13 8.17 -20.36
CA ASP A 80 -9.47 8.95 -21.43
C ASP A 80 -9.08 8.04 -22.60
N LYS A 81 -8.89 8.60 -23.80
CA LYS A 81 -8.19 7.92 -24.90
C LYS A 81 -6.71 7.65 -24.57
N ALA A 82 -6.16 8.36 -23.58
CA ALA A 82 -4.79 8.24 -23.10
C ALA A 82 -4.65 7.52 -21.75
N VAL A 83 -5.47 6.49 -21.49
CA VAL A 83 -5.48 5.69 -20.23
C VAL A 83 -4.07 5.29 -19.74
N ALA A 84 -3.18 4.87 -20.64
CA ALA A 84 -1.81 4.50 -20.26
C ALA A 84 -0.97 5.69 -19.76
N ILE A 85 -1.18 6.89 -20.31
CA ILE A 85 -0.46 8.10 -19.85
C ILE A 85 -0.93 8.49 -18.44
N VAL A 86 -2.24 8.45 -18.21
CA VAL A 86 -2.84 8.74 -16.90
C VAL A 86 -2.36 7.74 -15.86
N ALA A 87 -2.43 6.43 -16.16
CA ALA A 87 -1.94 5.39 -15.28
C ALA A 87 -0.45 5.55 -14.94
N ASN A 88 0.40 5.78 -15.95
CA ASN A 88 1.84 5.99 -15.72
C ASN A 88 2.13 7.19 -14.81
N ARG A 89 1.43 8.30 -15.02
CA ARG A 89 1.56 9.49 -14.17
C ARG A 89 1.16 9.18 -12.73
N ASP A 90 -0.06 8.67 -12.54
CA ASP A 90 -0.62 8.46 -11.20
C ASP A 90 0.20 7.42 -10.41
N CYS A 91 0.65 6.36 -11.08
CA CYS A 91 1.54 5.36 -10.48
C CYS A 91 2.91 5.95 -10.14
N THR A 92 3.51 6.77 -11.02
CA THR A 92 4.79 7.42 -10.73
C THR A 92 4.68 8.36 -9.52
N ASP A 93 3.61 9.14 -9.44
CA ASP A 93 3.36 10.09 -8.35
C ASP A 93 3.11 9.37 -7.01
N GLY A 94 2.43 8.23 -7.03
CA GLY A 94 2.15 7.41 -5.84
C GLY A 94 3.34 6.63 -5.29
N PHE A 95 4.40 6.44 -6.06
CA PHE A 95 5.50 5.56 -5.70
C PHE A 95 6.35 6.11 -4.54
N ALA A 96 6.73 7.39 -4.59
CA ALA A 96 7.59 7.98 -3.57
C ALA A 96 6.90 8.12 -2.21
N PRO A 97 5.62 8.49 -2.12
CA PRO A 97 4.86 8.46 -0.86
C PRO A 97 4.80 7.05 -0.23
N TYR A 98 4.64 6.00 -1.04
CA TYR A 98 4.51 4.65 -0.52
C TYR A 98 5.84 4.04 -0.12
N THR A 99 6.79 4.08 -1.06
CA THR A 99 8.07 3.45 -0.79
C THR A 99 8.88 4.34 0.12
N GLY A 100 8.82 5.66 -0.01
CA GLY A 100 9.68 6.67 0.63
C GLY A 100 10.94 7.01 -0.18
N ARG A 101 10.99 6.70 -1.49
CA ARG A 101 12.10 7.05 -2.42
C ARG A 101 11.57 7.22 -3.85
N PRO A 102 12.22 8.00 -4.73
CA PRO A 102 11.82 8.09 -6.13
C PRO A 102 12.06 6.77 -6.87
N VAL A 103 11.37 6.55 -7.99
CA VAL A 103 11.56 5.37 -8.86
C VAL A 103 12.96 5.33 -9.46
N ALA A 104 13.46 6.48 -9.91
CA ALA A 104 14.78 6.61 -10.52
C ALA A 104 15.88 6.21 -9.53
N GLY A 105 16.73 5.25 -9.93
CA GLY A 105 17.78 4.69 -9.08
C GLY A 105 17.26 3.78 -7.95
N SER A 106 15.97 3.49 -7.90
CA SER A 106 15.39 2.53 -6.95
C SER A 106 15.65 1.08 -7.41
N PRO A 107 15.64 0.10 -6.49
CA PRO A 107 15.71 -1.31 -6.84
C PRO A 107 14.39 -1.84 -7.43
N PHE A 108 13.40 -0.98 -7.64
CA PHE A 108 12.04 -1.36 -8.05
C PHE A 108 11.69 -0.81 -9.43
N SER A 109 10.79 -1.51 -10.11
CA SER A 109 10.10 -1.06 -11.32
C SER A 109 8.60 -0.96 -11.03
N ILE A 110 7.89 -0.15 -11.82
CA ILE A 110 6.44 0.01 -11.74
C ILE A 110 5.77 -0.84 -12.81
N THR A 111 4.67 -1.50 -12.45
CA THR A 111 3.67 -2.07 -13.34
C THR A 111 2.27 -1.69 -12.84
N TYR A 112 1.23 -1.90 -13.63
CA TYR A 112 -0.14 -1.58 -13.21
C TYR A 112 -1.19 -2.47 -13.87
N LEU A 113 -2.31 -2.62 -13.18
CA LEU A 113 -3.55 -3.18 -13.69
C LEU A 113 -4.60 -2.07 -13.74
N ILE A 114 -5.55 -2.17 -14.68
CA ILE A 114 -6.61 -1.18 -14.83
C ILE A 114 -7.95 -1.92 -14.79
N ASP A 115 -8.72 -1.63 -13.75
CA ASP A 115 -10.15 -1.95 -13.71
C ASP A 115 -10.88 -0.93 -14.59
N SER A 116 -11.06 -1.31 -15.85
CA SER A 116 -11.59 -0.45 -16.89
C SER A 116 -13.11 -0.48 -16.91
N ASN A 117 -13.73 0.44 -16.18
CA ASN A 117 -15.14 0.76 -16.37
C ASN A 117 -15.29 1.87 -17.42
N GLN A 118 -15.88 1.52 -18.57
CA GLN A 118 -16.02 2.38 -19.74
C GLN A 118 -17.31 3.21 -19.74
N ASP A 119 -17.91 3.45 -18.58
CA ASP A 119 -19.04 4.34 -18.46
C ASP A 119 -18.67 5.75 -18.96
N ARG A 120 -19.35 6.18 -20.03
CA ARG A 120 -19.18 7.49 -20.68
C ARG A 120 -20.43 8.35 -20.55
N THR A 121 -21.37 7.98 -19.68
CA THR A 121 -22.59 8.75 -19.42
C THR A 121 -22.29 10.09 -18.75
N GLY A 122 -21.10 10.25 -18.16
CA GLY A 122 -20.69 11.43 -17.41
C GLY A 122 -21.18 11.47 -15.97
N ALA A 123 -21.85 10.40 -15.50
CA ALA A 123 -22.32 10.27 -14.12
C ALA A 123 -21.16 10.13 -13.11
N ASP A 124 -20.10 9.43 -13.50
CA ASP A 124 -18.86 9.30 -12.75
C ASP A 124 -17.70 9.89 -13.57
N PRO A 125 -17.02 10.95 -13.10
CA PRO A 125 -15.87 11.54 -13.82
C PRO A 125 -14.64 10.61 -13.84
N THR A 126 -14.57 9.62 -12.96
CA THR A 126 -13.44 8.69 -12.82
C THR A 126 -13.90 7.24 -12.63
N PRO A 127 -14.62 6.65 -13.61
CA PRO A 127 -15.28 5.36 -13.40
C PRO A 127 -14.30 4.19 -13.31
N SER A 128 -13.10 4.33 -13.88
CA SER A 128 -12.07 3.30 -13.87
C SER A 128 -11.17 3.42 -12.65
N THR A 129 -10.44 2.36 -12.31
CA THR A 129 -9.44 2.37 -11.23
C THR A 129 -8.11 1.84 -11.75
N VAL A 130 -7.02 2.58 -11.52
CA VAL A 130 -5.66 2.05 -11.68
C VAL A 130 -5.19 1.43 -10.38
N ILE A 131 -4.57 0.26 -10.49
CA ILE A 131 -3.94 -0.48 -9.38
C ILE A 131 -2.46 -0.56 -9.72
N CYS A 132 -1.65 0.23 -9.01
CA CYS A 132 -0.22 0.33 -9.25
C CYS A 132 0.52 -0.67 -8.37
N LEU A 133 1.39 -1.46 -9.00
CA LEU A 133 2.23 -2.44 -8.33
C LEU A 133 3.70 -2.17 -8.60
N LEU A 134 4.54 -2.53 -7.65
CA LEU A 134 5.99 -2.49 -7.78
C LEU A 134 6.55 -3.91 -7.83
N GLN A 135 7.62 -4.09 -8.58
CA GLN A 135 8.38 -5.34 -8.69
C GLN A 135 9.87 -5.04 -8.51
N ALA A 136 10.70 -6.06 -8.31
CA ALA A 136 12.14 -5.84 -8.37
C ALA A 136 12.57 -5.50 -9.80
N ALA A 137 13.39 -4.46 -9.97
CA ALA A 137 13.84 -4.02 -11.29
C ALA A 137 14.75 -5.04 -12.00
N ASN A 138 15.32 -5.98 -11.25
CA ASN A 138 16.16 -7.08 -11.76
C ASN A 138 15.36 -8.33 -12.16
N GLY A 139 14.03 -8.29 -12.07
CA GLY A 139 13.14 -9.41 -12.38
C GLY A 139 13.17 -10.57 -11.36
N GLN A 140 13.85 -10.41 -10.23
CA GLN A 140 13.81 -11.39 -9.14
C GLN A 140 12.57 -11.17 -8.25
N PRO A 141 12.11 -12.20 -7.53
CA PRO A 141 11.11 -12.02 -6.50
C PRO A 141 11.59 -11.05 -5.41
N LEU A 142 10.66 -10.26 -4.89
CA LEU A 142 10.83 -9.51 -3.66
C LEU A 142 10.73 -10.47 -2.47
N THR A 143 11.48 -10.22 -1.40
CA THR A 143 11.48 -11.03 -0.17
C THR A 143 11.09 -10.22 1.07
N GLY A 144 10.52 -9.03 0.84
CA GLY A 144 10.11 -8.09 1.88
C GLY A 144 9.28 -6.98 1.26
N SER A 145 8.46 -6.33 2.09
CA SER A 145 7.66 -5.18 1.65
C SER A 145 8.56 -3.97 1.33
N ALA A 146 8.17 -3.20 0.31
CA ALA A 146 8.79 -1.95 -0.10
C ALA A 146 8.24 -0.73 0.65
N ARG A 147 7.18 -0.90 1.45
CA ARG A 147 6.57 0.15 2.29
C ARG A 147 7.59 0.69 3.30
N ARG A 148 7.65 2.02 3.45
CA ARG A 148 8.43 2.69 4.52
C ARG A 148 7.57 3.11 5.69
#